data_AF-A0A7U6KHC1-F1
#
_entry.id   AF-A0A7U6KHC1-F1
#
_cell.length_a   1.000
_cell.length_b   1.000
_cell.length_c   1.000
_cell.angle_alpha   90.00
_cell.angle_beta   90.00
_cell.angle_gamma   90.00
#
_symmetry.space_group_name_H-M   'P 1'
#
loop_
_entity.id
_entity.type
_entity.pdbx_description
1 polymer ?
#
loop_
_entity_poly.entity_id
_entity_poly.type
_entity_poly.pdbx_seq_one_letter_code
_entity_poly.pdbx_strand_id
1 'polypeptide(L)'
;MKKLDINIYFRYVEAIDRYLELIPDKEKEKVDIATLNINYAIQDINRQIESYNIEKPEMGTYYQFVVKTDFLIEVLRYLYPKFIDRKLDSIGSIFKKDTPVIKRFKLIRSLTLAHPLETTYFKNMGFGPNDSKWCEDIIPRNDITDLFRGEDFKKADYIILIRDKDQGTEPRPILLDEDILVAARTALYYLDKLTKNIEKKVIKEIGKLKEEKINIDKKLPIDEYIHKLKKEVKKRYPDEFEHYCIDNNGQPEEVEYCILDDALDMIQVKFSSDDQEKAYEKYRQEIIRRVYRYADGIQNMDIEKEKVILENIISPNPDEFEKRIDSNNSNSINYMCSKISSYLSRSNKSSSSEAISKLKEYTYEGCKAVGKCTNSEWGVIQLFMLKDQINKYFPLDFNLSDKVLYAQYCAALYCINNE
;
A
#
# COMPACT_ATOMS: atom_id res chain seq x y z
N MET A 1 -27.59 12.04 -6.01
CA MET A 1 -26.69 11.20 -6.83
C MET A 1 -25.98 10.18 -5.95
N LYS A 2 -25.76 8.95 -6.42
CA LYS A 2 -25.14 7.89 -5.60
C LYS A 2 -23.62 7.87 -5.80
N LYS A 3 -22.86 7.88 -4.69
CA LYS A 3 -21.39 7.74 -4.70
C LYS A 3 -20.95 6.41 -5.32
N LEU A 4 -19.77 6.44 -5.92
CA LEU A 4 -19.03 5.28 -6.36
C LEU A 4 -18.50 4.49 -5.16
N ASP A 5 -18.56 3.16 -5.23
CA ASP A 5 -18.11 2.26 -4.17
C ASP A 5 -16.57 2.09 -4.22
N ILE A 6 -15.88 2.75 -3.28
CA ILE A 6 -14.42 2.70 -3.16
C ILE A 6 -13.92 1.30 -2.73
N ASN A 7 -14.76 0.46 -2.13
CA ASN A 7 -14.32 -0.88 -1.70
C ASN A 7 -13.96 -1.79 -2.88
N ILE A 8 -14.52 -1.52 -4.06
CA ILE A 8 -14.13 -2.22 -5.30
C ILE A 8 -12.66 -1.94 -5.64
N TYR A 9 -12.20 -0.71 -5.40
CA TYR A 9 -10.80 -0.34 -5.61
C TYR A 9 -9.88 -1.04 -4.62
N PHE A 10 -10.19 -1.05 -3.32
CA PHE A 10 -9.35 -1.73 -2.32
C PHE A 10 -9.20 -3.22 -2.60
N ARG A 11 -10.30 -3.90 -2.94
CA ARG A 11 -10.25 -5.31 -3.35
C ARG A 11 -9.44 -5.53 -4.63
N TYR A 12 -9.49 -4.59 -5.58
CA TYR A 12 -8.67 -4.64 -6.78
C TYR A 12 -7.18 -4.51 -6.44
N VAL A 13 -6.79 -3.56 -5.59
CA VAL A 13 -5.41 -3.35 -5.13
C VAL A 13 -4.86 -4.62 -4.47
N GLU A 14 -5.57 -5.18 -3.49
CA GLU A 14 -5.16 -6.41 -2.82
C GLU A 14 -4.93 -7.57 -3.80
N ALA A 15 -5.83 -7.72 -4.78
CA ALA A 15 -5.72 -8.78 -5.77
C ALA A 15 -4.59 -8.55 -6.77
N ILE A 16 -4.41 -7.32 -7.26
CA ILE A 16 -3.40 -7.01 -8.28
C ILE A 16 -1.99 -6.99 -7.69
N ASP A 17 -1.82 -6.48 -6.47
CA ASP A 17 -0.51 -6.47 -5.79
C ASP A 17 -0.03 -7.90 -5.58
N ARG A 18 -0.89 -8.75 -5.01
CA ARG A 18 -0.56 -10.17 -4.82
C ARG A 18 -0.32 -10.91 -6.14
N TYR A 19 -1.02 -10.53 -7.21
CA TYR A 19 -0.77 -11.08 -8.54
C TYR A 19 0.60 -10.67 -9.08
N LEU A 20 0.95 -9.39 -9.03
CA LEU A 20 2.19 -8.85 -9.57
C LEU A 20 3.41 -9.28 -8.74
N GLU A 21 3.22 -9.51 -7.45
CA GLU A 21 4.21 -10.12 -6.57
C GLU A 21 4.52 -11.56 -7.04
N LEU A 22 3.51 -12.42 -7.17
CA LEU A 22 3.71 -13.83 -7.53
C LEU A 22 4.04 -14.06 -9.01
N ILE A 23 3.55 -13.20 -9.89
CA ILE A 23 3.69 -13.31 -11.34
C ILE A 23 4.24 -11.97 -11.86
N PRO A 24 5.58 -11.82 -11.86
CA PRO A 24 6.21 -10.57 -12.27
C PRO A 24 5.81 -10.16 -13.69
N ASP A 25 5.31 -8.94 -13.83
CA ASP A 25 4.98 -8.31 -15.12
C ASP A 25 6.02 -7.23 -15.45
N LYS A 26 6.53 -7.24 -16.68
CA LYS A 26 7.48 -6.22 -17.17
C LYS A 26 6.89 -4.81 -17.20
N GLU A 27 5.57 -4.69 -17.17
CA GLU A 27 4.85 -3.43 -17.11
C GLU A 27 4.25 -3.14 -15.73
N LYS A 28 4.79 -3.73 -14.64
CA LYS A 28 4.37 -3.47 -13.24
C LYS A 28 4.14 -1.98 -12.98
N GLU A 29 5.12 -1.13 -13.28
CA GLU A 29 5.03 0.32 -13.08
C GLU A 29 3.83 0.96 -13.80
N LYS A 30 3.50 0.52 -15.02
CA LYS A 30 2.32 1.04 -15.73
C LYS A 30 1.01 0.57 -15.10
N VAL A 31 1.00 -0.64 -14.53
CA VAL A 31 -0.15 -1.16 -13.77
C VAL A 31 -0.31 -0.39 -12.46
N ASP A 32 0.78 -0.05 -11.77
CA ASP A 32 0.77 0.74 -10.54
C ASP A 32 0.23 2.15 -10.81
N ILE A 33 0.69 2.81 -11.88
CA ILE A 33 0.18 4.11 -12.32
C ILE A 33 -1.31 4.02 -12.66
N ALA A 34 -1.73 2.99 -13.41
CA ALA A 34 -3.14 2.76 -13.72
C ALA A 34 -4.00 2.55 -12.46
N THR A 35 -3.47 1.83 -11.46
CA THR A 35 -4.13 1.57 -10.18
C THR A 35 -4.32 2.87 -9.39
N LEU A 36 -3.28 3.71 -9.28
CA LEU A 36 -3.37 5.03 -8.65
C LEU A 36 -4.43 5.91 -9.33
N ASN A 37 -4.46 5.86 -10.65
CA ASN A 37 -5.37 6.61 -11.49
C ASN A 37 -6.85 6.24 -11.29
N ILE A 38 -7.16 4.96 -11.01
CA ILE A 38 -8.50 4.53 -10.61
C ILE A 38 -8.90 5.20 -9.29
N ASN A 39 -8.02 5.20 -8.29
CA ASN A 39 -8.29 5.79 -6.98
C ASN A 39 -8.65 7.27 -7.11
N TYR A 40 -7.80 8.04 -7.80
CA TYR A 40 -8.03 9.48 -7.98
C TYR A 40 -9.33 9.77 -8.71
N ALA A 41 -9.68 9.00 -9.75
CA ALA A 41 -10.95 9.18 -10.43
C ALA A 41 -12.16 8.90 -9.53
N ILE A 42 -12.13 7.83 -8.73
CA ILE A 42 -13.22 7.52 -7.79
C ILE A 42 -13.36 8.61 -6.73
N GLN A 43 -12.24 9.04 -6.13
CA GLN A 43 -12.22 10.07 -5.09
C GLN A 43 -12.72 11.41 -5.63
N ASP A 44 -12.26 11.82 -6.81
CA ASP A 44 -12.67 13.08 -7.43
C ASP A 44 -14.16 13.06 -7.78
N ILE A 45 -14.66 11.99 -8.39
CA ILE A 45 -16.10 11.84 -8.67
C ILE A 45 -16.92 11.89 -7.37
N ASN A 46 -16.48 11.17 -6.32
CA ASN A 46 -17.19 11.18 -5.04
C ASN A 46 -17.19 12.55 -4.37
N ARG A 47 -16.07 13.28 -4.43
CA ARG A 47 -15.98 14.67 -3.93
C ARG A 47 -16.93 15.59 -4.69
N GLN A 48 -16.97 15.48 -6.02
CA GLN A 48 -17.91 16.27 -6.84
C GLN A 48 -19.37 15.94 -6.52
N ILE A 49 -19.70 14.67 -6.25
CA ILE A 49 -21.05 14.28 -5.82
C ILE A 49 -21.44 14.95 -4.49
N GLU A 50 -20.50 15.05 -3.55
CA GLU A 50 -20.75 15.67 -2.24
C GLU A 50 -21.00 17.18 -2.34
N SER A 51 -20.28 17.86 -3.22
CA SER A 51 -20.40 19.31 -3.39
C SER A 51 -21.45 19.72 -4.44
N TYR A 52 -22.09 18.77 -5.12
CA TYR A 52 -22.99 19.07 -6.23
C TYR A 52 -24.29 19.72 -5.76
N ASN A 53 -24.59 20.90 -6.30
CA ASN A 53 -25.85 21.59 -6.10
C ASN A 53 -26.67 21.60 -7.40
N ILE A 54 -27.78 20.86 -7.41
CA ILE A 54 -28.69 20.75 -8.57
C ILE A 54 -29.42 22.05 -8.92
N GLU A 55 -29.56 22.97 -7.96
CA GLU A 55 -30.17 24.29 -8.19
C GLU A 55 -29.18 25.27 -8.83
N LYS A 56 -27.87 25.02 -8.66
CA LYS A 56 -26.79 25.86 -9.20
C LYS A 56 -25.69 24.99 -9.80
N PRO A 57 -25.97 24.25 -10.89
CA PRO A 57 -24.98 23.39 -11.51
C PRO A 57 -23.84 24.23 -12.10
N GLU A 58 -22.61 23.84 -11.79
CA GLU A 58 -21.41 24.50 -12.31
C GLU A 58 -20.81 23.72 -13.47
N MET A 59 -20.32 24.42 -14.51
CA MET A 59 -19.66 23.76 -15.64
C MET A 59 -18.37 23.07 -15.24
N GLY A 60 -17.63 23.59 -14.26
CA GLY A 60 -16.42 22.94 -13.75
C GLY A 60 -16.69 21.52 -13.23
N THR A 61 -17.77 21.36 -12.45
CA THR A 61 -18.20 20.06 -11.93
C THR A 61 -18.61 19.09 -13.05
N TYR A 62 -19.31 19.57 -14.07
CA TYR A 62 -19.65 18.78 -15.25
C TYR A 62 -18.41 18.21 -15.95
N TYR A 63 -17.44 19.07 -16.26
CA TYR A 63 -16.20 18.64 -16.90
C TYR A 63 -15.42 17.64 -16.05
N GLN A 64 -15.39 17.82 -14.73
CA GLN A 64 -14.76 16.85 -13.83
C GLN A 64 -15.44 15.48 -13.90
N PHE A 65 -16.79 15.42 -13.88
CA PHE A 65 -17.50 14.14 -14.03
C PHE A 65 -17.19 13.47 -15.36
N VAL A 66 -17.22 14.21 -16.47
CA VAL A 66 -16.94 13.68 -17.81
C VAL A 66 -15.50 13.18 -17.92
N VAL A 67 -14.51 14.00 -17.55
CA VAL A 67 -13.08 13.65 -17.67
C VAL A 67 -12.73 12.44 -16.79
N LYS A 68 -13.15 12.43 -15.53
CA LYS A 68 -12.80 11.36 -14.59
C LYS A 68 -13.51 10.05 -14.94
N THR A 69 -14.72 10.11 -15.48
CA THR A 69 -15.42 8.92 -15.99
C THR A 69 -14.73 8.34 -17.22
N ASP A 70 -14.30 9.17 -18.17
CA ASP A 70 -13.56 8.70 -19.35
C ASP A 70 -12.25 8.04 -18.94
N PHE A 71 -11.55 8.66 -17.99
CA PHE A 71 -10.31 8.14 -17.46
C PHE A 71 -10.47 6.74 -16.84
N LEU A 72 -11.49 6.53 -16.00
CA LEU A 72 -11.83 5.20 -15.46
C LEU A 72 -12.05 4.16 -16.57
N ILE A 73 -12.79 4.53 -17.61
CA ILE A 73 -13.07 3.65 -18.75
C ILE A 73 -11.79 3.32 -19.52
N GLU A 74 -10.94 4.31 -19.80
CA GLU A 74 -9.71 4.10 -20.55
C GLU A 74 -8.67 3.29 -19.77
N VAL A 75 -8.54 3.53 -18.46
CA VAL A 75 -7.69 2.70 -17.60
C VAL A 75 -8.14 1.23 -17.61
N LEU A 76 -9.44 0.98 -17.52
CA LEU A 76 -9.94 -0.39 -17.65
C LEU A 76 -9.69 -0.99 -19.03
N ARG A 77 -9.81 -0.21 -20.11
CA ARG A 77 -9.46 -0.68 -21.45
C ARG A 77 -8.00 -1.09 -21.57
N TYR A 78 -7.11 -0.42 -20.84
CA TYR A 78 -5.70 -0.79 -20.76
C TYR A 78 -5.47 -2.06 -19.94
N LEU A 79 -6.06 -2.16 -18.74
CA LEU A 79 -5.82 -3.26 -17.80
C LEU A 79 -6.48 -4.57 -18.22
N TYR A 80 -7.73 -4.52 -18.67
CA TYR A 80 -8.53 -5.71 -18.94
C TYR A 80 -7.87 -6.73 -19.92
N PRO A 81 -7.31 -6.34 -21.08
CA PRO A 81 -6.65 -7.28 -21.99
C PRO A 81 -5.33 -7.86 -21.44
N LYS A 82 -4.70 -7.24 -20.43
CA LYS A 82 -3.48 -7.76 -19.82
C LYS A 82 -3.75 -8.96 -18.94
N PHE A 83 -4.86 -8.93 -18.20
CA PHE A 83 -5.15 -9.94 -17.19
C PHE A 83 -6.22 -10.93 -17.62
N ILE A 84 -6.83 -10.77 -18.79
CA ILE A 84 -7.83 -11.70 -19.32
C ILE A 84 -7.31 -12.37 -20.58
N ASP A 85 -7.27 -13.69 -20.57
CA ASP A 85 -6.70 -14.55 -21.61
C ASP A 85 -7.60 -14.66 -22.86
N ARG A 86 -8.10 -13.52 -23.36
CA ARG A 86 -8.91 -13.41 -24.57
C ARG A 86 -8.40 -12.25 -25.41
N LYS A 87 -8.12 -12.49 -26.68
CA LYS A 87 -7.94 -11.41 -27.67
C LYS A 87 -9.25 -10.61 -27.73
N LEU A 88 -9.17 -9.35 -27.32
CA LEU A 88 -10.31 -8.45 -27.25
C LEU A 88 -10.25 -7.50 -28.45
N ASP A 89 -11.00 -7.84 -29.49
CA ASP A 89 -11.12 -6.99 -30.67
C ASP A 89 -12.07 -5.82 -30.36
N SER A 90 -11.52 -4.63 -30.13
CA SER A 90 -12.20 -3.32 -30.00
C SER A 90 -13.02 -3.04 -28.71
N ILE A 91 -13.38 -1.76 -28.51
CA ILE A 91 -14.14 -1.18 -27.37
C ILE A 91 -15.38 -2.00 -26.98
N GLY A 92 -16.07 -2.59 -27.96
CA GLY A 92 -17.28 -3.37 -27.74
C GLY A 92 -17.05 -4.73 -27.06
N SER A 93 -15.80 -5.20 -26.97
CA SER A 93 -15.51 -6.56 -26.49
C SER A 93 -15.48 -6.70 -24.96
N ILE A 94 -15.09 -5.64 -24.23
CA ILE A 94 -15.10 -5.60 -22.76
C ILE A 94 -16.52 -5.37 -22.28
N PHE A 95 -17.13 -4.25 -22.70
CA PHE A 95 -18.43 -3.78 -22.24
C PHE A 95 -19.60 -4.39 -23.01
N LYS A 96 -19.53 -5.65 -23.49
CA LYS A 96 -20.53 -6.22 -24.42
C LYS A 96 -22.00 -6.00 -23.99
N LYS A 97 -22.31 -6.22 -22.71
CA LYS A 97 -23.67 -6.08 -22.17
C LYS A 97 -24.07 -4.62 -21.95
N ASP A 98 -23.09 -3.77 -21.63
CA ASP A 98 -23.29 -2.36 -21.27
C ASP A 98 -22.79 -1.40 -22.37
N THR A 99 -22.65 -1.91 -23.59
CA THR A 99 -22.16 -1.17 -24.76
C THR A 99 -23.01 0.07 -25.05
N PRO A 100 -24.37 0.04 -24.94
CA PRO A 100 -25.19 1.23 -25.12
C PRO A 100 -24.84 2.36 -24.13
N VAL A 101 -24.64 2.01 -22.86
CA VAL A 101 -24.30 2.96 -21.78
C VAL A 101 -22.95 3.61 -22.08
N ILE A 102 -21.92 2.81 -22.35
CA ILE A 102 -20.56 3.31 -22.64
C ILE A 102 -20.53 4.12 -23.94
N LYS A 103 -21.28 3.70 -24.97
CA LYS A 103 -21.39 4.47 -26.23
C LYS A 103 -22.07 5.82 -26.01
N ARG A 104 -23.16 5.87 -25.24
CA ARG A 104 -23.88 7.11 -24.91
C ARG A 104 -22.97 8.09 -24.16
N PHE A 105 -22.28 7.62 -23.13
CA PHE A 105 -21.30 8.42 -22.41
C PHE A 105 -20.17 8.93 -23.33
N LYS A 106 -19.58 8.04 -24.15
CA LYS A 106 -18.49 8.44 -25.07
C LYS A 106 -18.93 9.46 -26.10
N LEU A 107 -20.19 9.42 -26.55
CA LEU A 107 -20.75 10.45 -27.41
C LEU A 107 -20.79 11.79 -26.68
N ILE A 108 -21.41 11.86 -25.50
CA ILE A 108 -21.50 13.09 -24.69
C ILE A 108 -20.10 13.65 -24.44
N ARG A 109 -19.18 12.81 -23.97
CA ARG A 109 -17.79 13.16 -23.71
C ARG A 109 -17.09 13.69 -24.97
N SER A 110 -17.26 13.03 -26.11
CA SER A 110 -16.69 13.48 -27.38
C SER A 110 -17.23 14.83 -27.83
N LEU A 111 -18.53 15.06 -27.69
CA LEU A 111 -19.15 16.35 -28.02
C LEU A 111 -18.71 17.46 -27.06
N THR A 112 -18.41 17.11 -25.81
CA THR A 112 -18.01 18.03 -24.74
C THR A 112 -16.53 18.40 -24.78
N LEU A 113 -15.65 17.44 -25.03
CA LEU A 113 -14.19 17.58 -24.84
C LEU A 113 -13.40 17.63 -26.15
N ALA A 114 -13.95 17.13 -27.27
CA ALA A 114 -13.28 17.18 -28.56
C ALA A 114 -13.85 18.34 -29.39
N HIS A 115 -13.04 18.88 -30.32
CA HIS A 115 -13.54 19.85 -31.27
C HIS A 115 -14.70 19.23 -32.08
N PRO A 116 -15.81 19.96 -32.33
CA PRO A 116 -17.04 19.45 -32.96
C PRO A 116 -16.90 18.68 -34.29
N LEU A 117 -15.71 18.70 -34.92
CA LEU A 117 -15.43 18.11 -36.23
C LEU A 117 -14.71 16.74 -36.19
N GLU A 118 -14.23 16.28 -35.03
CA GLU A 118 -13.34 15.09 -34.95
C GLU A 118 -14.01 13.78 -34.48
N THR A 119 -15.32 13.78 -34.22
CA THR A 119 -16.00 12.63 -33.60
C THR A 119 -16.41 11.54 -34.61
N THR A 120 -15.43 10.98 -35.32
CA THR A 120 -15.64 9.94 -36.37
C THR A 120 -16.27 8.62 -35.90
N TYR A 121 -16.47 8.44 -34.58
CA TYR A 121 -16.96 7.21 -33.97
C TYR A 121 -18.49 7.05 -33.99
N PHE A 122 -19.26 8.11 -34.32
CA PHE A 122 -20.73 8.11 -34.24
C PHE A 122 -21.42 8.59 -35.53
N LYS A 123 -20.83 8.28 -36.69
CA LYS A 123 -21.39 8.63 -38.02
C LYS A 123 -22.84 8.20 -38.19
N ASN A 124 -23.20 7.04 -37.63
CA ASN A 124 -24.57 6.52 -37.66
C ASN A 124 -25.60 7.35 -36.87
N MET A 125 -25.13 8.35 -36.09
CA MET A 125 -25.96 9.31 -35.36
C MET A 125 -25.87 10.73 -35.96
N GLY A 126 -25.19 10.89 -37.11
CA GLY A 126 -25.03 12.16 -37.80
C GLY A 126 -23.86 13.01 -37.30
N PHE A 127 -22.81 12.42 -36.71
CA PHE A 127 -21.62 13.12 -36.22
C PHE A 127 -20.32 12.61 -36.88
N GLY A 128 -19.49 13.53 -37.37
CA GLY A 128 -18.26 13.24 -38.11
C GLY A 128 -17.89 14.30 -39.15
N PRO A 129 -16.76 14.12 -39.88
CA PRO A 129 -16.17 15.16 -40.74
C PRO A 129 -17.00 15.53 -41.99
N ASN A 130 -17.97 14.70 -42.37
CA ASN A 130 -18.88 14.95 -43.49
C ASN A 130 -20.33 15.18 -43.04
N ASP A 131 -20.60 15.25 -41.73
CA ASP A 131 -21.94 15.15 -41.18
C ASP A 131 -22.59 16.50 -40.89
N SER A 132 -23.93 16.52 -40.78
CA SER A 132 -24.75 17.73 -40.64
C SER A 132 -24.83 18.26 -39.20
N LYS A 133 -24.29 17.57 -38.19
CA LYS A 133 -24.47 17.93 -36.78
C LYS A 133 -23.18 18.23 -36.02
N TRP A 134 -23.23 19.23 -35.14
CA TRP A 134 -22.17 19.52 -34.19
C TRP A 134 -22.69 20.01 -32.83
N CYS A 135 -21.87 19.89 -31.79
CA CYS A 135 -22.15 20.50 -30.49
C CYS A 135 -21.89 22.00 -30.56
N GLU A 136 -22.92 22.80 -30.34
CA GLU A 136 -22.83 24.26 -30.31
C GLU A 136 -22.38 24.74 -28.93
N ASP A 137 -23.02 24.25 -27.87
CA ASP A 137 -22.66 24.58 -26.49
C ASP A 137 -23.22 23.54 -25.50
N ILE A 138 -22.73 23.58 -24.25
CA ILE A 138 -23.29 22.86 -23.11
C ILE A 138 -23.50 23.86 -21.98
N ILE A 139 -24.75 23.98 -21.54
CA ILE A 139 -25.15 24.96 -20.55
C ILE A 139 -25.68 24.28 -19.27
N PRO A 140 -25.41 24.83 -18.09
CA PRO A 140 -26.05 24.39 -16.86
C PRO A 140 -27.55 24.69 -16.91
N ARG A 141 -28.38 23.82 -16.30
CA ARG A 141 -29.80 24.13 -16.13
C ARG A 141 -29.97 25.37 -15.26
N ASN A 142 -30.87 26.26 -15.65
CA ASN A 142 -31.32 27.41 -14.87
C ASN A 142 -32.82 27.69 -15.09
N ASP A 143 -33.40 28.59 -14.28
CA ASP A 143 -34.82 28.94 -14.34
C ASP A 143 -35.27 29.43 -15.73
N ILE A 144 -34.39 30.10 -16.47
CA ILE A 144 -34.66 30.58 -17.83
C ILE A 144 -34.78 29.39 -18.79
N THR A 145 -33.93 28.38 -18.66
CA THR A 145 -34.04 27.17 -19.50
C THR A 145 -35.29 26.35 -19.18
N ASP A 146 -35.81 26.42 -17.95
CA ASP A 146 -37.02 25.70 -17.52
C ASP A 146 -38.32 26.38 -17.99
N LEU A 147 -38.30 27.71 -18.19
CA LEU A 147 -39.45 28.50 -18.64
C LEU A 147 -39.86 28.22 -20.10
N PHE A 148 -38.90 27.81 -20.95
CA PHE A 148 -39.11 27.68 -22.40
C PHE A 148 -39.01 26.25 -22.92
N ARG A 149 -38.89 25.24 -22.05
CA ARG A 149 -38.62 23.84 -22.45
C ARG A 149 -39.52 22.84 -21.70
N GLY A 150 -39.83 21.71 -22.34
CA GLY A 150 -40.78 20.70 -21.83
C GLY A 150 -40.35 20.00 -20.53
N GLU A 151 -41.22 19.15 -19.97
CA GLU A 151 -41.00 18.53 -18.63
C GLU A 151 -39.69 17.75 -18.49
N ASP A 152 -39.19 17.14 -19.57
CA ASP A 152 -37.93 16.38 -19.56
C ASP A 152 -36.70 17.26 -19.26
N PHE A 153 -36.76 18.56 -19.54
CA PHE A 153 -35.68 19.51 -19.25
C PHE A 153 -35.65 19.94 -17.78
N LYS A 154 -36.79 19.87 -17.08
CA LYS A 154 -36.86 20.20 -15.63
C LYS A 154 -36.11 19.21 -14.76
N LYS A 155 -35.88 18.00 -15.27
CA LYS A 155 -35.11 16.95 -14.58
C LYS A 155 -33.63 16.99 -14.95
N ALA A 156 -33.24 17.74 -15.97
CA ALA A 156 -31.88 17.77 -16.48
C ALA A 156 -30.91 18.48 -15.52
N ASP A 157 -29.67 18.01 -15.48
CA ASP A 157 -28.59 18.70 -14.78
C ASP A 157 -27.92 19.73 -15.71
N TYR A 158 -27.76 19.35 -16.98
CA TYR A 158 -27.17 20.17 -18.05
C TYR A 158 -27.97 20.00 -19.34
N ILE A 159 -27.76 20.91 -20.28
CA ILE A 159 -28.39 20.86 -21.60
C ILE A 159 -27.31 20.97 -22.66
N ILE A 160 -27.24 19.99 -23.55
CA ILE A 160 -26.40 20.05 -24.75
C ILE A 160 -27.18 20.63 -25.91
N LEU A 161 -26.60 21.60 -26.60
CA LEU A 161 -27.17 22.23 -27.78
C LEU A 161 -26.51 21.62 -29.02
N ILE A 162 -27.28 20.87 -29.81
CA ILE A 162 -26.79 20.22 -31.02
C ILE A 162 -27.31 21.01 -32.22
N ARG A 163 -26.42 21.60 -33.00
CA ARG A 163 -26.78 22.26 -34.24
C ARG A 163 -26.84 21.24 -35.37
N ASP A 164 -27.98 21.15 -36.05
CA ASP A 164 -28.10 20.52 -37.36
C ASP A 164 -28.06 21.60 -38.45
N LYS A 165 -27.25 21.39 -39.49
CA LYS A 165 -27.08 22.29 -40.63
C LYS A 165 -28.41 22.65 -41.29
N ASP A 166 -29.35 21.71 -41.36
CA ASP A 166 -30.61 21.86 -42.10
C ASP A 166 -31.81 22.12 -41.18
N GLN A 167 -31.72 21.76 -39.89
CA GLN A 167 -32.86 21.81 -38.96
C GLN A 167 -32.69 22.81 -37.79
N GLY A 168 -31.54 23.49 -37.70
CA GLY A 168 -31.27 24.45 -36.62
C GLY A 168 -30.80 23.78 -35.32
N THR A 169 -30.88 24.49 -34.20
CA THR A 169 -30.33 24.03 -32.91
C THR A 169 -31.37 23.23 -32.12
N GLU A 170 -31.05 21.97 -31.83
CA GLU A 170 -31.86 21.02 -31.06
C GLU A 170 -31.26 20.87 -29.64
N PRO A 171 -31.96 21.31 -28.58
CA PRO A 171 -31.51 21.09 -27.20
C PRO A 171 -31.80 19.65 -26.76
N ARG A 172 -30.87 19.04 -26.01
CA ARG A 172 -31.10 17.73 -25.37
C ARG A 172 -30.70 17.75 -23.88
N PRO A 173 -31.50 17.14 -23.00
CA PRO A 173 -31.19 17.06 -21.59
C PRO A 173 -30.02 16.10 -21.33
N ILE A 174 -29.15 16.44 -20.39
CA ILE A 174 -28.14 15.57 -19.81
C ILE A 174 -28.45 15.41 -18.32
N LEU A 175 -28.57 14.16 -17.90
CA LEU A 175 -28.77 13.73 -16.52
C LEU A 175 -27.45 13.14 -16.03
N LEU A 176 -26.73 13.82 -15.14
CA LEU A 176 -25.43 13.37 -14.64
C LEU A 176 -25.48 11.92 -14.15
N ASP A 177 -26.53 11.54 -13.42
CA ASP A 177 -26.63 10.19 -12.86
C ASP A 177 -26.88 9.12 -13.94
N GLU A 178 -27.71 9.41 -14.95
CA GLU A 178 -28.13 8.47 -16.00
C GLU A 178 -27.24 8.46 -17.24
N ASP A 179 -26.49 9.53 -17.48
CA ASP A 179 -25.66 9.69 -18.67
C ASP A 179 -24.17 9.51 -18.40
N ILE A 180 -23.70 9.96 -17.23
CA ILE A 180 -22.27 10.02 -16.90
C ILE A 180 -21.94 9.04 -15.77
N LEU A 181 -22.57 9.19 -14.59
CA LEU A 181 -22.24 8.34 -13.45
C LEU A 181 -22.63 6.88 -13.65
N VAL A 182 -23.66 6.58 -14.44
CA VAL A 182 -23.96 5.20 -14.82
C VAL A 182 -22.78 4.54 -15.56
N ALA A 183 -22.04 5.31 -16.37
CA ALA A 183 -20.87 4.80 -17.09
C ALA A 183 -19.68 4.58 -16.14
N ALA A 184 -19.49 5.47 -15.17
CA ALA A 184 -18.50 5.28 -14.10
C ALA A 184 -18.82 4.04 -13.23
N ARG A 185 -20.09 3.84 -12.87
CA ARG A 185 -20.54 2.64 -12.13
C ARG A 185 -20.39 1.37 -12.98
N THR A 186 -20.64 1.46 -14.28
CA THR A 186 -20.38 0.37 -15.23
C THR A 186 -18.90 0.03 -15.26
N ALA A 187 -18.01 1.03 -15.34
CA ALA A 187 -16.57 0.83 -15.25
C ALA A 187 -16.20 0.06 -13.96
N LEU A 188 -16.67 0.51 -12.79
CA LEU A 188 -16.38 -0.19 -11.52
C LEU A 188 -16.93 -1.62 -11.47
N TYR A 189 -18.10 -1.88 -12.04
CA TYR A 189 -18.61 -3.25 -12.18
C TYR A 189 -17.66 -4.15 -12.99
N TYR A 190 -17.05 -3.61 -14.05
CA TYR A 190 -16.05 -4.33 -14.83
C TYR A 190 -14.69 -4.43 -14.14
N LEU A 191 -14.32 -3.47 -13.30
CA LEU A 191 -13.18 -3.57 -12.39
C LEU A 191 -13.38 -4.75 -11.43
N ASP A 192 -14.53 -4.87 -10.77
CA ASP A 192 -14.83 -6.01 -9.87
C ASP A 192 -14.77 -7.37 -10.61
N LYS A 193 -15.22 -7.42 -11.86
CA LYS A 193 -15.04 -8.63 -12.70
C LYS A 193 -13.57 -8.93 -13.00
N LEU A 194 -12.77 -7.91 -13.28
CA LEU A 194 -11.35 -8.04 -13.51
C LEU A 194 -10.66 -8.57 -12.24
N THR A 195 -10.95 -7.96 -11.09
CA THR A 195 -10.50 -8.39 -9.75
C THR A 195 -10.78 -9.86 -9.53
N LYS A 196 -12.02 -10.33 -9.73
CA LYS A 196 -12.39 -11.75 -9.59
C LYS A 196 -11.62 -12.70 -10.51
N ASN A 197 -11.19 -12.24 -11.69
CA ASN A 197 -10.34 -13.04 -12.57
C ASN A 197 -8.89 -13.08 -12.10
N ILE A 198 -8.37 -11.95 -11.61
CA ILE A 198 -7.04 -11.86 -11.01
C ILE A 198 -6.97 -12.75 -9.76
N GLU A 199 -7.94 -12.64 -8.85
CA GLU A 199 -8.06 -13.50 -7.65
C GLU A 199 -7.98 -14.99 -8.00
N LYS A 200 -8.66 -15.44 -9.07
CA LYS A 200 -8.59 -16.84 -9.53
C LYS A 200 -7.20 -17.23 -10.00
N LYS A 201 -6.49 -16.34 -10.70
CA LYS A 201 -5.11 -16.59 -11.14
C LYS A 201 -4.17 -16.67 -9.94
N VAL A 202 -4.32 -15.77 -8.96
CA VAL A 202 -3.59 -15.79 -7.68
C VAL A 202 -3.84 -17.10 -6.94
N ILE A 203 -5.09 -17.50 -6.73
CA ILE A 203 -5.44 -18.75 -6.04
C ILE A 203 -4.81 -19.96 -6.75
N LYS A 204 -4.80 -19.98 -8.08
CA LYS A 204 -4.16 -21.04 -8.85
C LYS A 204 -2.65 -21.10 -8.61
N GLU A 205 -1.98 -19.97 -8.58
CA GLU A 205 -0.53 -19.91 -8.35
C GLU A 205 -0.18 -20.28 -6.89
N ILE A 206 -0.94 -19.75 -5.93
CA ILE A 206 -0.85 -20.13 -4.52
C ILE A 206 -1.03 -21.65 -4.36
N GLY A 207 -2.01 -22.25 -5.04
CA GLY A 207 -2.24 -23.70 -5.00
C GLY A 207 -1.02 -24.49 -5.44
N LYS A 208 -0.37 -24.10 -6.53
CA LYS A 208 0.88 -24.74 -7.00
C LYS A 208 2.01 -24.62 -5.96
N LEU A 209 2.19 -23.42 -5.40
CA LEU A 209 3.25 -23.15 -4.42
C LEU A 209 3.03 -23.88 -3.08
N LYS A 210 1.77 -24.14 -2.71
CA LYS A 210 1.41 -24.99 -1.55
C LYS A 210 1.71 -26.46 -1.80
N GLU A 211 1.48 -26.95 -3.02
CA GLU A 211 1.79 -28.34 -3.40
C GLU A 211 3.30 -28.60 -3.47
N GLU A 212 4.08 -27.56 -3.79
CA GLU A 212 5.53 -27.63 -3.73
C GLU A 212 6.03 -27.61 -2.28
N LYS A 213 6.46 -28.78 -1.80
CA LYS A 213 6.91 -28.97 -0.42
C LYS A 213 8.28 -28.33 -0.17
N ILE A 214 8.35 -27.49 0.85
CA ILE A 214 9.59 -26.93 1.40
C ILE A 214 10.37 -28.08 2.04
N ASN A 215 11.49 -28.46 1.43
CA ASN A 215 12.34 -29.54 1.90
C ASN A 215 13.62 -29.00 2.55
N ILE A 216 13.48 -28.46 3.75
CA ILE A 216 14.60 -27.97 4.57
C ILE A 216 14.68 -28.84 5.82
N ASP A 217 15.81 -29.52 6.02
CA ASP A 217 16.01 -30.36 7.20
C ASP A 217 16.18 -29.47 8.45
N LYS A 218 15.30 -29.66 9.44
CA LYS A 218 15.35 -28.94 10.73
C LYS A 218 16.60 -29.28 11.55
N LYS A 219 17.34 -30.34 11.19
CA LYS A 219 18.62 -30.71 11.82
C LYS A 219 19.81 -29.91 11.31
N LEU A 220 19.65 -29.09 10.27
CA LEU A 220 20.71 -28.22 9.79
C LEU A 220 21.08 -27.18 10.86
N PRO A 221 22.33 -26.70 10.85
CA PRO A 221 22.69 -25.47 11.55
C PRO A 221 21.69 -24.35 11.23
N ILE A 222 21.31 -23.57 12.25
CA ILE A 222 20.19 -22.63 12.15
C ILE A 222 20.44 -21.52 11.11
N ASP A 223 21.69 -21.11 10.92
CA ASP A 223 22.14 -20.20 9.87
C ASP A 223 21.93 -20.80 8.47
N GLU A 224 22.29 -22.06 8.27
CA GLU A 224 22.05 -22.77 7.00
C GLU A 224 20.54 -22.98 6.76
N TYR A 225 19.78 -23.31 7.81
CA TYR A 225 18.32 -23.43 7.77
C TYR A 225 17.67 -22.11 7.33
N ILE A 226 18.02 -20.99 7.98
CA ILE A 226 17.50 -19.66 7.65
C ILE A 226 17.88 -19.26 6.23
N HIS A 227 19.14 -19.47 5.82
CA HIS A 227 19.58 -19.15 4.46
C HIS A 227 18.77 -19.90 3.38
N LYS A 228 18.46 -21.18 3.60
CA LYS A 228 17.58 -21.94 2.71
C LYS A 228 16.14 -21.44 2.77
N LEU A 229 15.64 -21.10 3.96
CA LEU A 229 14.28 -20.59 4.13
C LEU A 229 14.07 -19.25 3.42
N LYS A 230 15.06 -18.35 3.44
CA LYS A 230 15.01 -17.08 2.68
C LYS A 230 14.74 -17.29 1.19
N LYS A 231 15.27 -18.35 0.58
CA LYS A 231 15.00 -18.67 -0.83
C LYS A 231 13.53 -19.04 -1.06
N GLU A 232 12.93 -19.75 -0.12
CA GLU A 232 11.51 -20.09 -0.16
C GLU A 232 10.60 -18.88 0.10
N VAL A 233 11.01 -17.95 0.97
CA VAL A 233 10.34 -16.65 1.15
C VAL A 233 10.39 -15.87 -0.15
N LYS A 234 11.57 -15.71 -0.77
CA LYS A 234 11.72 -14.94 -2.02
C LYS A 234 10.86 -15.47 -3.17
N LYS A 235 10.56 -16.76 -3.14
CA LYS A 235 9.69 -17.42 -4.11
C LYS A 235 8.20 -17.21 -3.84
N ARG A 236 7.77 -17.20 -2.57
CA ARG A 236 6.35 -17.21 -2.17
C ARG A 236 5.82 -15.86 -1.69
N TYR A 237 6.75 -15.04 -1.24
CA TYR A 237 6.57 -13.70 -0.68
C TYR A 237 7.73 -12.76 -1.07
N PRO A 238 7.95 -12.51 -2.37
CA PRO A 238 8.97 -11.56 -2.83
C PRO A 238 8.95 -10.20 -2.14
N ASP A 239 7.76 -9.66 -1.83
CA ASP A 239 7.61 -8.31 -1.27
C ASP A 239 8.00 -8.23 0.22
N GLU A 240 8.34 -9.36 0.85
CA GLU A 240 8.90 -9.42 2.21
C GLU A 240 10.38 -9.01 2.28
N PHE A 241 11.01 -8.74 1.14
CA PHE A 241 12.39 -8.31 1.07
C PHE A 241 12.49 -6.80 0.86
N GLU A 242 13.09 -6.11 1.82
CA GLU A 242 13.57 -4.73 1.65
C GLU A 242 14.86 -4.72 0.85
N HIS A 243 15.00 -3.74 -0.05
CA HIS A 243 16.18 -3.57 -0.89
C HIS A 243 16.81 -2.20 -0.57
N TYR A 244 18.08 -2.19 -0.18
CA TYR A 244 18.81 -0.94 0.08
C TYR A 244 20.23 -1.01 -0.48
N CYS A 245 20.77 0.15 -0.83
CA CYS A 245 22.15 0.28 -1.27
C CYS A 245 23.02 0.68 -0.08
N ILE A 246 23.98 -0.16 0.29
CA ILE A 246 25.05 0.22 1.23
C ILE A 246 26.23 0.72 0.42
N ASP A 247 26.82 1.84 0.83
CA ASP A 247 28.13 2.26 0.31
C ASP A 247 29.25 1.49 1.03
N ASN A 248 29.83 0.50 0.36
CA ASN A 248 30.99 -0.24 0.82
C ASN A 248 32.25 0.32 0.15
N ASN A 249 32.88 1.30 0.80
CA ASN A 249 34.13 1.95 0.37
C ASN A 249 34.04 2.64 -1.02
N GLY A 250 32.94 3.32 -1.31
CA GLY A 250 32.68 4.01 -2.57
C GLY A 250 32.01 3.13 -3.63
N GLN A 251 31.64 1.89 -3.30
CA GLN A 251 30.88 1.01 -4.18
C GLN A 251 29.49 0.72 -3.59
N PRO A 252 28.41 1.08 -4.30
CA PRO A 252 27.06 0.73 -3.87
C PRO A 252 26.86 -0.78 -4.03
N GLU A 253 26.58 -1.45 -2.92
CA GLU A 253 26.18 -2.85 -2.87
C GLU A 253 24.68 -2.92 -2.56
N GLU A 254 23.91 -3.56 -3.44
CA GLU A 254 22.50 -3.86 -3.19
C GLU A 254 22.41 -5.02 -2.20
N VAL A 255 21.75 -4.76 -1.08
CA VAL A 255 21.53 -5.75 -0.03
C VAL A 255 20.04 -5.97 0.12
N GLU A 256 19.66 -7.25 0.13
CA GLU A 256 18.30 -7.72 0.38
C GLU A 256 18.15 -8.16 1.83
N TYR A 257 17.09 -7.67 2.47
CA TYR A 257 16.86 -7.87 3.90
C TYR A 257 15.43 -8.31 4.19
N CYS A 258 15.27 -9.23 5.14
CA CYS A 258 13.97 -9.66 5.62
C CYS A 258 14.03 -9.97 7.12
N ILE A 259 12.86 -10.21 7.73
CA ILE A 259 12.74 -10.56 9.15
C ILE A 259 13.62 -11.74 9.61
N LEU A 260 13.96 -12.66 8.72
CA LEU A 260 14.82 -13.79 9.04
C LEU A 260 16.27 -13.38 9.31
N ASP A 261 16.71 -12.23 8.78
CA ASP A 261 18.02 -11.66 9.06
C ASP A 261 18.08 -11.13 10.51
N ASP A 262 17.07 -10.39 10.96
CA ASP A 262 16.92 -9.99 12.37
C ASP A 262 16.89 -11.20 13.31
N ALA A 263 16.14 -12.24 12.93
CA ALA A 263 16.05 -13.46 13.72
C ALA A 263 17.42 -14.15 13.84
N LEU A 264 18.15 -14.26 12.73
CA LEU A 264 19.49 -14.85 12.72
C LEU A 264 20.46 -14.04 13.58
N ASP A 265 20.42 -12.72 13.47
CA ASP A 265 21.22 -11.79 14.24
C ASP A 265 21.04 -11.99 15.75
N MET A 266 19.79 -12.11 16.21
CA MET A 266 19.47 -12.40 17.61
C MET A 266 19.94 -13.80 18.02
N ILE A 267 19.74 -14.80 17.16
CA ILE A 267 20.14 -16.19 17.46
C ILE A 267 21.66 -16.32 17.64
N GLN A 268 22.45 -15.56 16.87
CA GLN A 268 23.91 -15.64 16.87
C GLN A 268 24.60 -14.91 18.02
N VAL A 269 23.88 -14.09 18.79
CA VAL A 269 24.44 -13.40 19.97
C VAL A 269 24.98 -14.42 20.96
N LYS A 270 26.19 -14.21 21.49
CA LYS A 270 26.80 -15.07 22.52
C LYS A 270 27.35 -14.23 23.66
N PHE A 271 27.28 -14.76 24.87
CA PHE A 271 27.82 -14.14 26.07
C PHE A 271 28.97 -14.96 26.66
N SER A 272 29.99 -14.27 27.18
CA SER A 272 31.09 -14.91 27.90
C SER A 272 30.68 -15.40 29.30
N SER A 273 29.59 -14.86 29.85
CA SER A 273 29.05 -15.25 31.15
C SER A 273 28.08 -16.42 30.98
N ASP A 274 28.36 -17.55 31.64
CA ASP A 274 27.52 -18.74 31.62
C ASP A 274 26.09 -18.46 32.10
N ASP A 275 25.90 -17.58 33.08
CA ASP A 275 24.59 -17.24 33.61
C ASP A 275 23.78 -16.37 32.64
N GLN A 276 24.44 -15.41 31.97
CA GLN A 276 23.81 -14.62 30.92
C GLN A 276 23.46 -15.47 29.70
N GLU A 277 24.36 -16.35 29.28
CA GLU A 277 24.14 -17.26 28.17
C GLU A 277 22.95 -18.20 28.45
N LYS A 278 22.86 -18.78 29.65
CA LYS A 278 21.71 -19.60 30.06
C LYS A 278 20.40 -18.82 30.10
N ALA A 279 20.42 -17.56 30.56
CA ALA A 279 19.23 -16.71 30.56
C ALA A 279 18.77 -16.40 29.13
N TYR A 280 19.72 -16.07 28.25
CA TYR A 280 19.44 -15.74 26.86
C TYR A 280 19.00 -16.95 26.04
N GLU A 281 19.47 -18.16 26.38
CA GLU A 281 19.14 -19.38 25.65
C GLU A 281 17.63 -19.64 25.60
N LYS A 282 16.86 -19.27 26.64
CA LYS A 282 15.39 -19.37 26.61
C LYS A 282 14.77 -18.51 25.51
N TYR A 283 15.24 -17.28 25.38
CA TYR A 283 14.81 -16.34 24.35
C TYR A 283 15.25 -16.80 22.96
N ARG A 284 16.51 -17.26 22.83
CA ARG A 284 17.06 -17.84 21.59
C ARG A 284 16.21 -19.02 21.09
N GLN A 285 15.87 -19.96 21.97
CA GLN A 285 15.06 -21.13 21.61
C GLN A 285 13.63 -20.75 21.20
N GLU A 286 13.05 -19.72 21.81
CA GLU A 286 11.75 -19.20 21.38
C GLU A 286 11.83 -18.59 19.97
N ILE A 287 12.85 -17.79 19.65
CA ILE A 287 13.05 -17.27 18.29
C ILE A 287 13.17 -18.43 17.28
N ILE A 288 14.01 -19.44 17.57
CA ILE A 288 14.19 -20.62 16.71
C ILE A 288 12.85 -21.33 16.48
N ARG A 289 12.07 -21.54 17.56
CA ARG A 289 10.74 -22.15 17.47
C ARG A 289 9.81 -21.36 16.56
N ARG A 290 9.88 -20.03 16.59
CA ARG A 290 9.07 -19.14 15.75
C ARG A 290 9.53 -19.10 14.31
N VAL A 291 10.84 -19.16 14.04
CA VAL A 291 11.37 -19.36 12.69
C VAL A 291 10.82 -20.67 12.07
N TYR A 292 10.70 -21.74 12.85
CA TYR A 292 10.07 -22.97 12.36
C TYR A 292 8.57 -22.83 12.10
N ARG A 293 7.84 -22.06 12.91
CA ARG A 293 6.42 -21.77 12.65
C ARG A 293 6.23 -20.86 11.44
N TYR A 294 7.12 -19.89 11.27
CA TYR A 294 7.17 -19.04 10.08
C TYR A 294 7.36 -19.88 8.81
N ALA A 295 8.24 -20.90 8.85
CA ALA A 295 8.37 -21.88 7.76
C ALA A 295 7.07 -22.65 7.47
N ASP A 296 6.32 -23.04 8.50
CA ASP A 296 4.99 -23.64 8.31
C ASP A 296 4.01 -22.65 7.65
N GLY A 297 4.06 -21.36 8.02
CA GLY A 297 3.29 -20.28 7.38
C GLY A 297 3.64 -20.11 5.90
N ILE A 298 4.94 -20.14 5.57
CA ILE A 298 5.42 -20.03 4.17
C ILE A 298 4.88 -21.20 3.35
N GLN A 299 4.97 -22.44 3.86
CA GLN A 299 4.44 -23.62 3.17
C GLN A 299 2.94 -23.51 2.88
N ASN A 300 2.19 -22.95 3.83
CA ASN A 300 0.74 -22.83 3.74
C ASN A 300 0.28 -21.56 3.01
N MET A 301 1.20 -20.73 2.54
CA MET A 301 0.93 -19.41 1.97
C MET A 301 0.00 -18.58 2.88
N ASP A 302 0.32 -18.56 4.19
CA ASP A 302 -0.34 -17.79 5.25
C ASP A 302 0.71 -17.42 6.31
N ILE A 303 1.51 -16.39 6.04
CA ILE A 303 2.66 -15.99 6.88
C ILE A 303 2.32 -14.87 7.85
N GLU A 304 1.26 -14.10 7.59
CA GLU A 304 0.97 -12.80 8.19
C GLU A 304 0.90 -12.91 9.71
N LYS A 305 0.24 -13.96 10.22
CA LYS A 305 0.16 -14.22 11.65
C LYS A 305 1.51 -14.57 12.26
N GLU A 306 2.25 -15.49 11.66
CA GLU A 306 3.54 -15.95 12.22
C GLU A 306 4.64 -14.89 12.05
N LYS A 307 4.55 -14.04 11.01
CA LYS A 307 5.37 -12.85 10.82
C LYS A 307 5.22 -11.91 12.00
N VAL A 308 3.99 -11.46 12.28
CA VAL A 308 3.70 -10.54 13.40
C VAL A 308 4.18 -11.12 14.74
N ILE A 309 4.02 -12.42 14.95
CA ILE A 309 4.48 -13.04 16.20
C ILE A 309 6.02 -13.06 16.25
N LEU A 310 6.70 -13.40 15.15
CA LEU A 310 8.15 -13.37 15.09
C LEU A 310 8.69 -11.94 15.29
N GLU A 311 8.08 -10.94 14.64
CA GLU A 311 8.41 -9.51 14.80
C GLU A 311 8.32 -9.08 16.27
N ASN A 312 7.23 -9.42 16.94
CA ASN A 312 7.01 -9.11 18.35
C ASN A 312 7.97 -9.84 19.31
N ILE A 313 8.68 -10.87 18.85
CA ILE A 313 9.69 -11.56 19.65
C ILE A 313 11.05 -10.95 19.41
N ILE A 314 11.45 -10.68 18.16
CA ILE A 314 12.74 -10.07 17.84
C ILE A 314 12.81 -8.58 18.23
N SER A 315 11.67 -7.89 18.19
CA SER A 315 11.48 -6.49 18.54
C SER A 315 10.26 -6.33 19.47
N PRO A 316 10.36 -6.76 20.75
CA PRO A 316 9.22 -6.76 21.65
C PRO A 316 8.67 -5.36 21.92
N ASN A 317 7.34 -5.26 21.98
CA ASN A 317 6.67 -4.02 22.37
C ASN A 317 7.00 -3.68 23.85
N PRO A 318 7.48 -2.45 24.14
CA PRO A 318 7.78 -2.02 25.51
C PRO A 318 6.54 -1.67 26.36
N ASP A 319 5.31 -1.73 25.84
CA ASP A 319 4.09 -1.32 26.57
C ASP A 319 3.95 -1.94 27.97
N GLU A 320 4.27 -3.23 28.13
CA GLU A 320 4.20 -3.89 29.43
C GLU A 320 5.30 -3.43 30.37
N PHE A 321 6.50 -3.19 29.85
CA PHE A 321 7.59 -2.58 30.59
C PHE A 321 7.22 -1.16 31.06
N GLU A 322 6.58 -0.37 30.20
CA GLU A 322 6.09 0.98 30.52
C GLU A 322 5.05 0.95 31.66
N LYS A 323 4.11 0.00 31.63
CA LYS A 323 3.11 -0.16 32.71
C LYS A 323 3.72 -0.57 34.04
N ARG A 324 4.76 -1.40 34.03
CA ARG A 324 5.42 -1.91 35.25
C ARG A 324 6.36 -0.88 35.87
N ILE A 325 6.83 0.11 35.11
CA ILE A 325 7.60 1.21 35.67
C ILE A 325 6.63 2.26 36.20
N ASP A 326 6.46 2.24 37.52
CA ASP A 326 5.72 3.26 38.25
C ASP A 326 6.46 4.61 38.16
N SER A 327 6.11 5.40 37.14
CA SER A 327 6.68 6.74 36.98
C SER A 327 5.62 7.73 36.52
N ASN A 328 5.61 8.90 37.15
CA ASN A 328 4.87 10.09 36.73
C ASN A 328 5.37 10.65 35.37
N ASN A 329 6.04 9.84 34.53
CA ASN A 329 6.83 10.28 33.39
C ASN A 329 6.80 9.28 32.21
N SER A 330 5.65 8.66 31.93
CA SER A 330 5.44 7.68 30.84
C SER A 330 5.94 8.16 29.47
N ASN A 331 5.72 9.43 29.13
CA ASN A 331 6.19 10.04 27.87
C ASN A 331 7.73 10.02 27.73
N SER A 332 8.46 9.99 28.84
CA SER A 332 9.92 9.89 28.83
C SER A 332 10.36 8.47 28.47
N ILE A 333 9.74 7.45 29.03
CA ILE A 333 10.11 6.03 28.83
C ILE A 333 9.85 5.60 27.38
N ASN A 334 8.68 5.93 26.84
CA ASN A 334 8.33 5.58 25.47
C ASN A 334 9.35 6.17 24.46
N TYR A 335 9.75 7.42 24.69
CA TYR A 335 10.83 8.05 23.94
C TYR A 335 12.14 7.26 24.08
N MET A 336 12.55 6.88 25.29
CA MET A 336 13.79 6.09 25.51
C MET A 336 13.74 4.76 24.75
N CYS A 337 12.67 3.98 24.90
CA CYS A 337 12.50 2.68 24.25
C CYS A 337 12.50 2.78 22.71
N SER A 338 11.84 3.81 22.16
CA SER A 338 11.86 4.11 20.74
C SER A 338 13.28 4.39 20.23
N LYS A 339 14.09 5.16 21.00
CA LYS A 339 15.47 5.49 20.62
C LYS A 339 16.42 4.30 20.75
N ILE A 340 16.27 3.46 21.77
CA ILE A 340 17.02 2.21 21.91
C ILE A 340 16.81 1.34 20.66
N SER A 341 15.55 1.09 20.30
CA SER A 341 15.20 0.26 19.15
C SER A 341 15.68 0.85 17.82
N SER A 342 15.54 2.17 17.65
CA SER A 342 15.91 2.84 16.40
C SER A 342 17.43 2.96 16.19
N TYR A 343 18.21 3.10 17.28
CA TYR A 343 19.62 3.46 17.17
C TYR A 343 20.59 2.32 17.46
N LEU A 344 20.17 1.28 18.19
CA LEU A 344 21.05 0.15 18.52
C LEU A 344 20.85 -1.06 17.62
N SER A 345 19.62 -1.33 17.14
CA SER A 345 19.27 -2.55 16.38
C SER A 345 20.17 -2.82 15.17
N ARG A 346 20.60 -1.77 14.47
CA ARG A 346 21.43 -1.84 13.26
C ARG A 346 22.87 -1.36 13.45
N SER A 347 23.31 -1.09 14.70
CA SER A 347 24.65 -0.57 14.98
C SER A 347 25.62 -1.69 15.37
N ASN A 348 26.65 -1.93 14.55
CA ASN A 348 27.74 -2.86 14.89
C ASN A 348 28.91 -2.19 15.65
N LYS A 349 28.76 -0.92 16.04
CA LYS A 349 29.76 -0.19 16.81
C LYS A 349 29.76 -0.65 18.27
N SER A 350 30.78 -0.25 19.02
CA SER A 350 30.81 -0.37 20.48
C SER A 350 30.82 1.05 21.05
N SER A 351 29.63 1.64 21.23
CA SER A 351 29.49 3.07 21.53
C SER A 351 29.43 3.39 23.04
N SER A 352 29.42 2.37 23.89
CA SER A 352 29.14 2.53 25.32
C SER A 352 30.16 3.35 26.09
N SER A 353 31.46 3.17 25.82
CA SER A 353 32.54 3.89 26.48
C SER A 353 32.40 5.40 26.27
N GLU A 354 32.27 5.82 25.01
CA GLU A 354 32.10 7.20 24.60
C GLU A 354 30.79 7.78 25.11
N ALA A 355 29.69 7.03 25.00
CA ALA A 355 28.38 7.42 25.50
C ALA A 355 28.38 7.72 27.00
N ILE A 356 28.94 6.82 27.81
CA ILE A 356 29.02 6.99 29.27
C ILE A 356 29.99 8.12 29.65
N SER A 357 31.10 8.29 28.92
CA SER A 357 32.03 9.40 29.12
C SER A 357 31.35 10.75 28.88
N LYS A 358 30.66 10.90 27.74
CA LYS A 358 29.91 12.12 27.39
C LYS A 358 28.80 12.41 28.38
N LEU A 359 28.09 11.39 28.87
CA LEU A 359 27.04 11.57 29.86
C LEU A 359 27.58 12.17 31.18
N LYS A 360 28.78 11.77 31.58
CA LYS A 360 29.47 12.34 32.76
C LYS A 360 29.90 13.79 32.53
N GLU A 361 30.27 14.15 31.30
CA GLU A 361 30.75 15.49 30.93
C GLU A 361 29.60 16.50 30.74
N TYR A 362 28.54 16.13 30.01
CA TYR A 362 27.54 17.08 29.50
C TYR A 362 26.18 17.04 30.19
N THR A 363 25.93 16.12 31.13
CA THR A 363 24.59 15.79 31.67
C THR A 363 23.62 15.24 30.60
N TYR A 364 22.49 14.68 31.02
CA TYR A 364 21.48 14.13 30.10
C TYR A 364 20.96 15.17 29.09
N GLU A 365 20.58 16.36 29.57
CA GLU A 365 20.06 17.42 28.70
C GLU A 365 21.15 17.97 27.76
N GLY A 366 22.41 18.00 28.19
CA GLY A 366 23.51 18.39 27.30
C GLY A 366 23.80 17.33 26.24
N CYS A 367 23.68 16.04 26.56
CA CYS A 367 23.81 14.95 25.58
C CYS A 367 22.67 14.93 24.56
N LYS A 368 21.48 15.41 24.93
CA LYS A 368 20.31 15.55 24.05
C LYS A 368 20.50 16.63 22.98
N ALA A 369 21.41 17.58 23.19
CA ALA A 369 21.67 18.67 22.25
C ALA A 369 22.26 18.15 20.93
N VAL A 370 21.81 18.74 19.82
CA VAL A 370 22.22 18.35 18.46
C VAL A 370 23.75 18.41 18.32
N GLY A 371 24.32 17.34 17.74
CA GLY A 371 25.76 17.25 17.45
C GLY A 371 26.65 16.84 18.62
N LYS A 372 26.10 16.54 19.80
CA LYS A 372 26.88 16.08 20.97
C LYS A 372 27.10 14.57 21.00
N CYS A 373 26.04 13.81 20.71
CA CYS A 373 26.10 12.35 20.63
C CYS A 373 25.81 11.89 19.21
N THR A 374 26.44 10.81 18.79
CA THR A 374 25.97 10.02 17.64
C THR A 374 24.67 9.31 18.00
N ASN A 375 23.92 8.85 16.99
CA ASN A 375 22.69 8.10 17.23
C ASN A 375 22.93 6.88 18.13
N SER A 376 23.98 6.09 17.82
CA SER A 376 24.35 4.92 18.61
C SER A 376 24.67 5.27 20.06
N GLU A 377 25.50 6.30 20.29
CA GLU A 377 25.81 6.79 21.64
C GLU A 377 24.54 7.23 22.40
N TRP A 378 23.63 7.94 21.73
CA TRP A 378 22.37 8.36 22.33
C TRP A 378 21.49 7.16 22.71
N GLY A 379 21.39 6.15 21.85
CA GLY A 379 20.69 4.90 22.14
C GLY A 379 21.26 4.19 23.37
N VAL A 380 22.59 4.15 23.50
CA VAL A 380 23.24 3.58 24.70
C VAL A 380 22.94 4.39 25.95
N ILE A 381 22.93 5.73 25.87
CA ILE A 381 22.54 6.59 27.00
C ILE A 381 21.10 6.27 27.44
N GLN A 382 20.17 6.14 26.49
CA GLN A 382 18.78 5.79 26.83
C GLN A 382 18.70 4.44 27.56
N LEU A 383 19.39 3.42 27.06
CA LEU A 383 19.44 2.11 27.70
C LEU A 383 20.09 2.18 29.09
N PHE A 384 21.15 2.96 29.24
CA PHE A 384 21.83 3.16 30.51
C PHE A 384 20.94 3.83 31.57
N MET A 385 20.08 4.77 31.16
CA MET A 385 19.10 5.42 32.05
C MET A 385 18.02 4.45 32.55
N LEU A 386 17.75 3.37 31.80
CA LEU A 386 16.78 2.32 32.13
C LEU A 386 17.40 1.07 32.76
N LYS A 387 18.72 1.06 32.99
CA LYS A 387 19.46 -0.15 33.36
C LYS A 387 18.95 -0.79 34.65
N ASP A 388 18.57 0.01 35.66
CA ASP A 388 18.19 -0.50 36.99
C ASP A 388 16.82 -1.19 36.95
N GLN A 389 15.96 -0.77 36.02
CA GLN A 389 14.68 -1.40 35.74
C GLN A 389 14.84 -2.65 34.89
N ILE A 390 15.70 -2.60 33.87
CA ILE A 390 15.93 -3.69 32.90
C ILE A 390 16.71 -4.86 33.52
N ASN A 391 17.75 -4.57 34.32
CA ASN A 391 18.63 -5.57 34.92
C ASN A 391 17.91 -6.58 35.84
N LYS A 392 16.68 -6.27 36.26
CA LYS A 392 15.82 -7.20 37.03
C LYS A 392 15.40 -8.41 36.19
N TYR A 393 15.28 -8.24 34.89
CA TYR A 393 14.77 -9.24 33.96
C TYR A 393 15.87 -9.85 33.09
N PHE A 394 16.85 -9.03 32.68
CA PHE A 394 18.06 -9.49 32.00
C PHE A 394 19.25 -8.57 32.32
N PRO A 395 20.38 -9.09 32.82
CA PRO A 395 21.54 -8.27 33.14
C PRO A 395 22.24 -7.72 31.89
N LEU A 396 22.37 -6.40 31.80
CA LEU A 396 23.03 -5.70 30.71
C LEU A 396 24.56 -5.67 30.88
N ASP A 397 25.29 -5.90 29.79
CA ASP A 397 26.75 -5.74 29.71
C ASP A 397 27.11 -4.68 28.65
N PHE A 398 27.47 -3.49 29.14
CA PHE A 398 27.83 -2.34 28.31
C PHE A 398 29.21 -2.45 27.65
N ASN A 399 29.97 -3.53 27.85
CA ASN A 399 31.24 -3.75 27.15
C ASN A 399 31.07 -4.41 25.76
N LEU A 400 29.84 -4.77 25.39
CA LEU A 400 29.52 -5.43 24.14
C LEU A 400 29.17 -4.41 23.04
N SER A 401 29.02 -4.89 21.81
CA SER A 401 28.58 -4.04 20.70
C SER A 401 27.14 -3.56 20.90
N ASP A 402 26.79 -2.45 20.26
CA ASP A 402 25.47 -1.82 20.36
C ASP A 402 24.35 -2.80 19.96
N LYS A 403 24.57 -3.62 18.92
CA LYS A 403 23.64 -4.67 18.50
C LYS A 403 23.45 -5.75 19.56
N VAL A 404 24.51 -6.15 20.25
CA VAL A 404 24.41 -7.13 21.35
C VAL A 404 23.69 -6.51 22.55
N LEU A 405 23.94 -5.23 22.85
CA LEU A 405 23.18 -4.48 23.85
C LEU A 405 21.68 -4.42 23.51
N TYR A 406 21.34 -4.20 22.24
CA TYR A 406 19.96 -4.26 21.78
C TYR A 406 19.35 -5.65 21.99
N ALA A 407 20.08 -6.72 21.69
CA ALA A 407 19.61 -8.08 21.93
C ALA A 407 19.36 -8.37 23.43
N GLN A 408 20.22 -7.86 24.33
CA GLN A 408 19.99 -7.96 25.77
C GLN A 408 18.73 -7.20 26.21
N TYR A 409 18.49 -6.02 25.63
CA TYR A 409 17.27 -5.26 25.85
C TYR A 409 16.01 -6.02 25.37
N CYS A 410 16.02 -6.58 24.16
CA CYS A 410 14.91 -7.40 23.67
C CYS A 410 14.67 -8.64 24.53
N ALA A 411 15.74 -9.31 24.98
CA ALA A 411 15.61 -10.45 25.90
C ALA A 411 14.97 -10.04 27.23
N ALA A 412 15.30 -8.86 27.76
CA ALA A 412 14.66 -8.33 28.96
C ALA A 412 13.17 -8.08 28.76
N LEU A 413 12.79 -7.41 27.66
CA LEU A 413 11.38 -7.15 27.32
C LEU A 413 10.61 -8.45 27.09
N TYR A 414 11.24 -9.44 26.46
CA TYR A 414 10.66 -10.75 26.30
C TYR A 414 10.35 -11.40 27.65
N CYS A 415 11.28 -11.36 28.60
CA CYS A 415 11.03 -11.86 29.97
C CYS A 415 9.85 -11.11 30.61
N ILE A 416 9.81 -9.78 30.51
CA ILE A 416 8.73 -8.95 31.06
C ILE A 416 7.36 -9.33 30.49
N ASN A 417 7.29 -9.53 29.17
CA ASN A 417 6.04 -9.84 28.47
C ASN A 417 5.52 -11.26 28.75
N ASN A 418 6.33 -12.13 29.35
CA ASN A 418 6.00 -13.54 29.63
C ASN A 418 6.04 -13.91 31.11
N GLU A 419 6.22 -12.94 31.99
CA GLU A 419 5.93 -13.02 33.43
C GLU A 419 4.48 -12.65 33.71
#